data_AF-A0AAD0WGS7-F1
#
_entry.id   AF-A0AAD0WGS7-F1
#
_cell.length_a   1.000
_cell.length_b   1.000
_cell.length_c   1.000
_cell.angle_alpha   90.00
_cell.angle_beta   90.00
_cell.angle_gamma   90.00
#
_symmetry.space_group_name_H-M   'P 1'
#
loop_
_entity.id
_entity.type
_entity.pdbx_description
1 polymer ?
#
loop_
_entity_poly.entity_id
_entity_poly.type
_entity_poly.pdbx_seq_one_letter_code
_entity_poly.pdbx_strand_id
1 'polypeptide(L)'
;MTTAQTAAISWGTTPSIRVYTANGGKITERCWDGQGWYTGAFNEPGDNASATCWLVGSTIHIRVYATSGSTTTEWCWDGSRWTKGAYTTT
;
A
#
# COMPACT_ATOMS: atom_id res chain seq x y z
N MET A 1 -22.99 5.50 -5.94
CA MET A 1 -22.02 5.21 -4.87
C MET A 1 -20.90 4.42 -5.50
N THR A 2 -19.68 4.96 -5.56
CA THR A 2 -18.51 4.16 -5.94
C THR A 2 -18.21 3.23 -4.77
N THR A 3 -18.15 1.93 -5.03
CA THR A 3 -17.73 0.94 -4.02
C THR A 3 -16.24 1.12 -3.75
N ALA A 4 -15.83 0.95 -2.49
CA ALA A 4 -14.41 0.93 -2.14
C ALA A 4 -13.68 -0.16 -2.95
N GLN A 5 -12.45 0.14 -3.39
CA GLN A 5 -11.56 -0.82 -4.04
C GLN A 5 -10.39 -1.16 -3.12
N THR A 6 -9.97 -2.42 -3.10
CA THR A 6 -8.89 -2.88 -2.22
C THR A 6 -7.77 -3.59 -2.97
N ALA A 7 -6.55 -3.48 -2.44
CA ALA A 7 -5.39 -4.27 -2.79
C ALA A 7 -4.76 -4.85 -1.52
N ALA A 8 -4.25 -6.08 -1.59
CA ALA A 8 -3.67 -6.76 -0.44
C ALA A 8 -2.30 -7.35 -0.78
N ILE A 9 -1.41 -7.32 0.20
CA ILE A 9 -0.09 -7.96 0.16
C ILE A 9 0.16 -8.68 1.49
N SER A 10 1.00 -9.70 1.46
CA SER A 10 1.42 -10.42 2.67
C SER A 10 2.84 -10.95 2.55
N TRP A 11 3.54 -11.06 3.68
CA TRP A 11 4.89 -11.63 3.76
C TRP A 11 5.14 -12.33 5.10
N GLY A 12 6.17 -13.17 5.17
CA GLY A 12 6.56 -13.89 6.38
C GLY A 12 5.68 -15.12 6.69
N THR A 13 5.96 -15.78 7.81
CA THR A 13 5.31 -17.04 8.23
C THR A 13 4.24 -16.85 9.30
N THR A 14 4.44 -15.92 10.24
CA THR A 14 3.34 -15.24 10.94
C THR A 14 3.01 -14.04 10.05
N PRO A 15 2.08 -14.18 9.09
CA PRO A 15 2.09 -13.27 7.98
C PRO A 15 1.76 -11.87 8.47
N SER A 16 2.63 -10.93 8.12
CA SER A 16 2.25 -9.55 8.06
C SER A 16 1.35 -9.38 6.84
N ILE A 17 0.21 -8.70 7.00
CA ILE A 17 -0.73 -8.40 5.93
C ILE A 17 -0.92 -6.88 5.89
N ARG A 18 -0.94 -6.31 4.70
CA ARG A 18 -1.37 -4.93 4.47
C ARG A 18 -2.53 -4.93 3.49
N VAL A 19 -3.58 -4.18 3.81
CA VAL A 19 -4.74 -3.98 2.96
C VAL A 19 -4.90 -2.49 2.71
N TYR A 20 -4.74 -2.10 1.45
CA TYR A 20 -4.92 -0.73 0.97
C TYR A 20 -6.35 -0.57 0.46
N THR A 21 -7.07 0.44 0.93
CA THR A 21 -8.47 0.69 0.56
C THR A 21 -8.61 2.08 -0.03
N ALA A 22 -8.93 2.15 -1.33
CA ALA A 22 -9.33 3.37 -2.01
C ALA A 22 -10.82 3.63 -1.74
N ASN A 23 -11.14 4.75 -1.09
CA ASN A 23 -12.50 5.16 -0.81
C ASN A 23 -12.59 6.69 -0.74
N GLY A 24 -13.46 7.29 -1.57
CA GLY A 24 -13.67 8.75 -1.59
C GLY A 24 -12.42 9.56 -1.97
N GLY A 25 -11.63 9.09 -2.95
CA GLY A 25 -10.41 9.77 -3.42
C GLY A 25 -9.21 9.63 -2.50
N LYS A 26 -9.28 8.74 -1.51
CA LYS A 26 -8.24 8.53 -0.50
C LYS A 26 -7.94 7.04 -0.34
N ILE A 27 -6.66 6.70 -0.28
CA ILE A 27 -6.19 5.35 0.01
C ILE A 27 -5.65 5.30 1.44
N THR A 28 -6.16 4.36 2.22
CA THR A 28 -5.71 4.12 3.61
C THR A 28 -5.26 2.67 3.78
N GLU A 29 -4.42 2.41 4.78
CA GLU A 29 -3.86 1.08 5.07
C GLU A 29 -4.39 0.50 6.37
N ARG A 30 -4.76 -0.78 6.32
CA ARG A 30 -4.98 -1.63 7.50
C ARG A 30 -3.87 -2.67 7.57
N CYS A 31 -3.34 -2.87 8.76
CA CYS A 31 -2.20 -3.73 9.03
C CYS A 31 -2.58 -4.85 9.98
N TRP A 32 -2.06 -6.05 9.71
CA TRP A 32 -2.05 -7.19 10.61
C TRP A 32 -0.62 -7.70 10.74
N ASP A 33 -0.16 -7.94 11.95
CA ASP A 33 1.17 -8.53 12.23
C ASP A 33 1.08 -9.66 13.26
N GLY A 34 -0.05 -10.38 13.28
CA GLY A 34 -0.28 -11.54 14.15
C GLY A 34 -1.13 -11.27 15.39
N GLN A 35 -1.39 -10.01 15.77
CA GLN A 35 -2.18 -9.64 16.95
C GLN A 35 -3.09 -8.44 16.70
N GLY A 36 -4.21 -8.68 16.01
CA GLY A 36 -5.22 -7.66 15.78
C GLY A 36 -4.88 -6.72 14.62
N TRP A 37 -5.93 -6.09 14.10
CA TRP A 37 -5.80 -5.13 13.01
C TRP A 37 -5.59 -3.71 13.55
N TYR A 38 -4.65 -2.97 12.98
CA TYR A 38 -4.43 -1.56 13.28
C TYR A 38 -4.35 -0.72 12.00
N THR A 39 -4.44 0.61 12.14
CA THR A 39 -4.33 1.53 10.99
C THR A 39 -2.86 1.82 10.73
N GLY A 40 -2.43 1.59 9.49
CA GLY A 40 -1.05 1.82 9.08
C GLY A 40 -0.73 3.29 8.81
N ALA A 41 0.52 3.55 8.44
CA ALA A 41 1.02 4.89 8.18
C ALA A 41 0.66 5.40 6.77
N PHE A 42 0.29 4.50 5.84
CA PHE A 42 -0.03 4.90 4.46
C PHE A 42 -1.36 5.66 4.40
N ASN A 43 -1.32 6.85 3.81
CA ASN A 43 -2.45 7.77 3.73
C ASN A 43 -2.23 8.75 2.58
N GLU A 44 -2.65 8.37 1.38
CA GLU A 44 -2.35 9.12 0.16
C GLU A 44 -3.59 9.28 -0.74
N PRO A 45 -3.63 10.31 -1.61
CA PRO A 45 -4.70 10.45 -2.59
C PRO A 45 -4.74 9.28 -3.58
N GLY A 46 -5.94 8.86 -3.99
CA GLY A 46 -6.11 7.82 -4.99
C GLY A 46 -7.53 7.26 -5.05
N ASP A 47 -7.97 6.98 -6.28
CA ASP A 47 -9.25 6.32 -6.58
C ASP A 47 -9.10 4.82 -6.84
N ASN A 48 -7.87 4.40 -7.17
CA ASN A 48 -7.49 3.00 -7.36
C ASN A 48 -6.10 2.73 -6.77
N ALA A 49 -5.94 1.54 -6.20
CA ALA A 49 -4.70 1.07 -5.59
C ALA A 49 -4.33 -0.32 -6.14
N SER A 50 -3.05 -0.50 -6.45
CA SER A 50 -2.41 -1.82 -6.50
C SER A 50 -1.18 -1.82 -5.59
N ALA A 51 -0.74 -3.00 -5.15
CA ALA A 51 0.40 -3.13 -4.26
C ALA A 51 1.19 -4.40 -4.53
N THR A 52 2.51 -4.34 -4.31
CA THR A 52 3.42 -5.48 -4.33
C THR A 52 4.47 -5.33 -3.23
N CYS A 53 5.08 -6.43 -2.81
CA CYS A 53 6.14 -6.42 -1.82
C CYS A 53 7.16 -7.53 -2.02
N TRP A 54 8.37 -7.34 -1.50
CA TRP A 54 9.42 -8.35 -1.46
C TRP A 54 10.31 -8.18 -0.23
N LEU A 55 10.98 -9.25 0.17
CA LEU A 55 11.93 -9.24 1.28
C LEU A 55 13.37 -9.14 0.76
N VAL A 56 14.18 -8.32 1.42
CA VAL A 56 15.64 -8.37 1.34
C VAL A 56 16.16 -8.69 2.75
N GLY A 57 16.57 -9.94 2.97
CA GLY A 57 16.78 -10.45 4.32
C GLY A 57 15.47 -10.41 5.13
N SER A 58 15.48 -9.79 6.31
CA SER A 58 14.29 -9.56 7.12
C SER A 58 13.58 -8.23 6.81
N THR A 59 14.13 -7.40 5.92
CA THR A 59 13.57 -6.09 5.60
C THR A 59 12.49 -6.22 4.53
N ILE A 60 11.29 -5.75 4.84
CA ILE A 60 10.19 -5.66 3.88
C ILE A 60 10.30 -4.40 3.04
N HIS A 61 10.14 -4.57 1.73
CA HIS A 61 9.98 -3.51 0.75
C HIS A 61 8.58 -3.57 0.18
N ILE A 62 7.86 -2.46 0.17
CA ILE A 62 6.50 -2.36 -0.35
C ILE A 62 6.46 -1.28 -1.43
N ARG A 63 5.72 -1.55 -2.51
CA ARG A 63 5.34 -0.56 -3.52
C ARG A 63 3.82 -0.51 -3.62
N VAL A 64 3.27 0.68 -3.46
CA VAL A 64 1.84 0.95 -3.68
C VAL A 64 1.73 1.90 -4.86
N TYR A 65 0.93 1.54 -5.85
CA TYR A 65 0.64 2.39 -7.00
C TYR A 65 -0.76 2.98 -6.81
N ALA A 66 -0.78 4.27 -6.47
CA ALA A 66 -1.98 5.05 -6.22
C ALA A 66 -2.36 5.84 -7.49
N THR A 67 -3.57 5.59 -8.02
CA THR A 67 -4.03 6.20 -9.28
C THR A 67 -5.19 7.15 -9.02
N SER A 68 -5.09 8.38 -9.56
CA SER A 68 -6.19 9.35 -9.66
C SER A 68 -6.31 9.86 -11.09
N GLY A 69 -7.47 9.66 -11.70
CA GLY A 69 -7.65 9.87 -13.13
C GLY A 69 -6.67 9.02 -13.95
N SER A 70 -5.83 9.67 -14.76
CA SER A 70 -4.79 9.02 -15.56
C SER A 70 -3.39 9.06 -14.92
N THR A 71 -3.26 9.61 -13.71
CA THR A 71 -1.97 9.79 -13.04
C THR A 71 -1.76 8.69 -12.01
N THR A 72 -0.70 7.90 -12.16
CA THR A 72 -0.26 6.91 -11.17
C THR A 72 0.96 7.43 -10.42
N THR A 73 0.89 7.44 -9.09
CA THR A 73 2.02 7.73 -8.21
C THR A 73 2.44 6.45 -7.47
N GLU A 74 3.71 6.10 -7.57
CA GLU A 74 4.30 5.05 -6.74
C GLU A 74 4.68 5.60 -5.38
N TRP A 75 4.39 4.81 -4.35
CA TRP A 75 4.80 5.02 -2.98
C TRP A 75 5.60 3.84 -2.48
N CYS A 76 6.73 4.15 -1.84
CA CYS A 76 7.74 3.17 -1.44
C CYS A 76 7.82 3.12 0.08
N TRP A 77 7.71 1.91 0.64
CA TRP A 77 8.16 1.62 2.00
C TRP A 77 9.44 0.80 1.91
N ASP A 78 10.52 1.32 2.50
CA ASP A 78 11.82 0.64 2.57
C ASP A 78 12.35 0.58 4.02
N GLY A 79 11.44 0.53 5.01
CA GLY A 79 11.75 0.22 6.41
C GLY A 79 11.53 1.32 7.44
N SER A 80 11.28 2.57 7.05
CA SER A 80 11.15 3.69 8.01
C SER A 80 9.98 4.65 7.74
N ARG A 81 9.73 5.01 6.47
CA ARG A 81 8.67 5.92 6.08
C ARG A 81 8.26 5.67 4.63
N TRP A 82 7.05 6.12 4.28
CA TRP A 82 6.61 6.20 2.90
C TRP A 82 7.32 7.35 2.17
N THR A 83 7.81 7.07 0.97
CA THR A 83 8.44 8.05 0.09
C THR A 83 7.85 7.94 -1.31
N LYS A 84 7.85 9.04 -2.07
CA LYS A 84 7.47 9.01 -3.47
C LYS A 84 8.51 8.23 -4.27
N GLY A 85 8.03 7.26 -5.05
CA GLY A 85 8.84 6.44 -5.93
C GLY A 85 9.25 7.13 -7.22
N ALA A 86 10.08 6.43 -8.00
CA ALA A 86 10.58 6.92 -9.29
C ALA A 86 9.74 6.46 -10.48
N TYR A 87 8.74 5.59 -10.24
CA TYR A 87 7.84 5.11 -11.29
C TYR A 87 7.23 6.24 -12.12
N THR A 88 7.29 6.07 -13.43
CA THR A 88 6.53 6.79 -14.44
C THR A 88 5.80 5.77 -15.32
N THR A 89 4.69 6.16 -15.92
CA THR A 89 3.95 5.32 -16.88
C THR A 89 4.61 5.28 -18.26
N THR A 90 5.74 5.98 -18.44
CA THR A 90 6.48 6.20 -19.68
C THR A 90 7.95 5.84 -19.50
#